data_AF-A0A7S2S1Y6-F1
#
_entry.id   AF-A0A7S2S1Y6-F1
#
_cell.length_a   1.000
_cell.length_b   1.000
_cell.length_c   1.000
_cell.angle_alpha   90.00
_cell.angle_beta   90.00
_cell.angle_gamma   90.00
#
_symmetry.space_group_name_H-M   'P 1'
#
loop_
_entity.id
_entity.type
_entity.pdbx_description
1 polymer ?
#
loop_
_entity_poly.entity_id
_entity_poly.type
_entity_poly.pdbx_seq_one_letter_code
_entity_poly.pdbx_strand_id
1 'polypeptide(L)'
;TPAAAAAAAATNTSSSSSSSTSVATMLSQLTRGMEDRLLLLKSILKAADISNVARPWSLASRWTSAVVEEFQSQGDQERDLGLEVTPIGDRTKFQSLAHTALGFDDFIAIDLFETLAMVVPGARPMEIQLKINRARWH
;
A
#
# COMPACT_ATOMS: atom_id res chain seq x y z
N THR A 1 6.30 -0.52 -76.71
CA THR A 1 5.43 -0.94 -75.61
C THR A 1 6.01 -2.20 -74.97
N PRO A 2 6.75 -2.11 -73.85
CA PRO A 2 7.23 -3.31 -73.17
C PRO A 2 6.35 -3.62 -71.96
N ALA A 3 5.80 -4.83 -71.93
CA ALA A 3 5.12 -5.39 -70.77
C ALA A 3 6.05 -6.37 -70.05
N ALA A 4 6.34 -6.02 -68.80
CA ALA A 4 6.60 -6.85 -67.61
C ALA A 4 7.61 -8.02 -67.71
N ALA A 5 8.81 -7.76 -67.20
CA ALA A 5 9.70 -8.76 -66.62
C ALA A 5 9.25 -9.09 -65.18
N ALA A 6 9.22 -10.38 -64.85
CA ALA A 6 8.95 -10.89 -63.51
C ALA A 6 10.17 -10.65 -62.59
N ALA A 7 9.94 -10.02 -61.43
CA ALA A 7 10.90 -9.92 -60.35
C ALA A 7 10.28 -10.53 -59.08
N ALA A 8 10.88 -11.62 -58.62
CA ALA A 8 10.70 -12.15 -57.29
C ALA A 8 11.44 -11.27 -56.27
N ALA A 9 10.89 -11.22 -55.05
CA ALA A 9 11.58 -11.12 -53.74
C ALA A 9 11.01 -10.03 -52.81
N ALA A 10 10.95 -10.43 -51.53
CA ALA A 10 10.77 -9.64 -50.32
C ALA A 10 9.34 -9.21 -49.94
N THR A 11 8.61 -10.19 -49.38
CA THR A 11 7.57 -10.00 -48.37
C THR A 11 8.13 -9.19 -47.18
N ASN A 12 7.75 -7.92 -47.05
CA ASN A 12 7.89 -7.19 -45.79
C ASN A 12 6.53 -7.14 -45.08
N THR A 13 6.16 -8.25 -44.44
CA THR A 13 5.21 -8.22 -43.33
C THR A 13 5.96 -7.69 -42.11
N SER A 14 5.82 -6.40 -41.86
CA SER A 14 6.20 -5.78 -40.59
C SER A 14 5.28 -6.32 -39.50
N SER A 15 5.65 -7.47 -38.91
CA SER A 15 5.06 -7.94 -37.67
C SER A 15 5.53 -7.01 -36.56
N SER A 16 4.71 -6.00 -36.25
CA SER A 16 4.83 -5.20 -35.04
C SER A 16 4.63 -6.10 -33.83
N SER A 17 5.69 -6.77 -33.36
CA SER A 17 5.67 -7.49 -32.10
C SER A 17 5.56 -6.46 -30.98
N SER A 18 4.36 -6.26 -30.45
CA SER A 18 4.15 -5.50 -29.22
C SER A 18 4.90 -6.21 -28.09
N SER A 19 6.10 -5.74 -27.79
CA SER A 19 6.94 -6.27 -26.72
C SER A 19 6.22 -6.08 -25.40
N SER A 20 5.57 -7.14 -24.89
CA SER A 20 5.02 -7.19 -23.54
C SER A 20 6.17 -7.07 -22.55
N THR A 21 6.47 -5.82 -22.17
CA THR A 21 7.48 -5.54 -21.17
C THR A 21 6.98 -6.14 -19.86
N SER A 22 7.71 -7.14 -19.35
CA SER A 22 7.39 -7.78 -18.07
C SER A 22 7.26 -6.73 -16.97
N VAL A 23 6.31 -6.92 -16.06
CA VAL A 23 6.15 -6.10 -14.86
C VAL A 23 7.48 -5.99 -14.11
N ALA A 24 8.27 -7.07 -14.07
CA ALA A 24 9.61 -7.08 -13.48
C ALA A 24 10.58 -6.11 -14.19
N THR A 25 10.48 -5.97 -15.51
CA THR A 25 11.29 -5.02 -16.28
C THR A 25 10.86 -3.58 -16.01
N MET A 26 9.56 -3.30 -15.90
CA MET A 26 9.05 -1.96 -15.51
C MET A 26 9.47 -1.58 -14.08
N LEU A 27 9.40 -2.53 -13.14
CA LEU A 27 9.84 -2.33 -11.77
C LEU A 27 11.36 -2.12 -11.66
N SER A 28 12.14 -2.81 -12.48
CA SER A 28 13.59 -2.57 -12.59
C SER A 28 13.93 -1.19 -13.17
N GLN A 29 13.00 -0.56 -13.88
CA GLN A 29 13.14 0.80 -14.40
C GLN A 29 12.76 1.86 -13.36
N LEU A 30 11.78 1.55 -12.49
CA LEU A 30 11.32 2.38 -11.37
C LEU A 30 12.34 2.53 -10.23
N THR A 31 13.53 1.92 -10.28
CA THR A 31 14.58 2.09 -9.25
C THR A 31 15.91 2.59 -9.83
N ARG A 32 15.88 3.14 -11.04
CA ARG A 32 17.08 3.53 -11.79
C ARG A 32 17.64 4.88 -11.33
N GLY A 33 16.80 5.81 -10.88
CA GLY A 33 17.21 7.11 -10.37
C GLY A 33 17.51 7.13 -8.88
N MET A 34 18.32 8.10 -8.44
CA MET A 34 18.53 8.37 -7.00
C MET A 34 17.23 8.79 -6.31
N GLU A 35 16.40 9.58 -6.99
CA GLU A 35 15.09 10.02 -6.51
C GLU A 35 14.15 8.84 -6.29
N ASP A 36 14.08 7.91 -7.25
CA ASP A 36 13.23 6.73 -7.11
C ASP A 36 13.67 5.82 -5.95
N ARG A 37 14.98 5.63 -5.79
CA ARG A 37 15.55 4.86 -4.67
C ARG A 37 15.24 5.53 -3.34
N LEU A 38 15.32 6.86 -3.27
CA LEU A 38 14.98 7.62 -2.08
C LEU A 38 13.49 7.51 -1.76
N LEU A 39 12.63 7.59 -2.76
CA LEU A 39 11.19 7.40 -2.59
C LEU A 39 10.90 5.98 -2.07
N LEU A 40 11.51 4.96 -2.66
CA LEU A 40 11.35 3.58 -2.20
C LEU A 40 11.78 3.41 -0.73
N LEU A 41 12.93 3.97 -0.35
CA LEU A 41 13.39 3.93 1.05
C LEU A 41 12.42 4.65 2.00
N LYS A 42 11.87 5.80 1.60
CA LYS A 42 10.84 6.51 2.37
C LYS A 42 9.57 5.67 2.52
N SER A 43 9.13 5.00 1.45
CA SER A 43 7.96 4.12 1.48
C SER A 43 8.18 2.91 2.38
N ILE A 44 9.36 2.29 2.33
CA ILE A 44 9.75 1.19 3.23
C ILE A 44 9.75 1.67 4.69
N LEU A 45 10.35 2.83 4.97
CA LEU A 45 10.36 3.42 6.30
C LEU A 45 8.94 3.69 6.80
N LYS A 46 8.06 4.23 5.94
CA LYS A 46 6.67 4.46 6.31
C LYS A 46 5.91 3.16 6.57
N ALA A 47 6.13 2.14 5.75
CA ALA A 47 5.53 0.82 5.97
C ALA A 47 6.02 0.19 7.28
N ALA A 48 7.29 0.40 7.65
CA ALA A 48 7.84 -0.06 8.93
C ALA A 48 7.16 0.63 10.13
N ASP A 49 6.99 1.96 10.06
CA ASP A 49 6.31 2.79 11.06
C ASP A 49 4.89 2.29 11.37
N ILE A 50 4.12 1.94 10.33
CA ILE A 50 2.74 1.45 10.49
C ILE A 50 2.61 -0.07 10.42
N SER A 51 3.71 -0.83 10.54
CA SER A 51 3.74 -2.28 10.29
C SER A 51 2.91 -3.13 11.27
N ASN A 52 2.42 -2.53 12.36
CA ASN A 52 1.61 -3.20 13.38
C ASN A 52 0.37 -3.89 12.80
N VAL A 53 -0.26 -3.26 11.80
CA VAL A 53 -1.46 -3.78 11.12
C VAL A 53 -1.19 -5.10 10.35
N ALA A 54 0.07 -5.34 9.98
CA ALA A 54 0.53 -6.53 9.25
C ALA A 54 1.18 -7.58 10.17
N ARG A 55 1.12 -7.44 11.50
CA ARG A 55 1.61 -8.45 12.46
C ARG A 55 0.58 -9.56 12.66
N PRO A 56 0.94 -10.71 13.27
CA PRO A 56 -0.05 -11.69 13.70
C PRO A 56 -1.18 -11.03 14.52
N TRP A 57 -2.41 -11.52 14.34
CA TRP A 57 -3.62 -10.91 14.88
C TRP A 57 -3.53 -10.47 16.35
N SER A 58 -2.99 -11.33 17.22
CA SER A 58 -2.86 -11.04 18.66
C SER A 58 -2.00 -9.82 18.97
N LEU A 59 -1.07 -9.47 18.08
CA LEU A 59 -0.25 -8.26 18.18
C LEU A 59 -0.94 -7.08 17.51
N ALA A 60 -1.47 -7.27 16.30
CA ALA A 60 -2.15 -6.22 15.55
C ALA A 60 -3.31 -5.61 16.36
N SER A 61 -4.20 -6.45 16.90
CA SER A 61 -5.35 -5.98 17.68
C SER A 61 -4.95 -5.31 19.00
N ARG A 62 -3.86 -5.79 19.63
CA ARG A 62 -3.30 -5.16 20.83
C ARG A 62 -2.77 -3.77 20.53
N TRP A 63 -2.06 -3.60 19.41
CA TRP A 63 -1.55 -2.30 18.98
C TRP A 63 -2.68 -1.33 18.65
N THR A 64 -3.73 -1.77 17.96
CA THR A 64 -4.93 -0.95 17.73
C THR A 64 -5.53 -0.47 19.06
N SER A 65 -5.64 -1.38 20.04
CA SER A 65 -6.18 -1.04 21.36
C SER A 65 -5.32 0.00 22.08
N ALA A 66 -3.99 -0.18 22.06
CA ALA A 66 -3.05 0.74 22.69
C ALA A 66 -3.09 2.16 22.06
N VAL A 67 -3.18 2.24 20.72
CA VAL A 67 -3.27 3.53 20.02
C VAL A 67 -4.58 4.26 20.34
N VAL A 68 -5.70 3.53 20.40
CA VAL A 68 -6.99 4.11 20.80
C VAL A 68 -6.97 4.58 22.25
N GLU A 69 -6.38 3.80 23.15
CA GLU A 69 -6.20 4.20 24.55
C GLU A 69 -5.38 5.48 24.67
N GLU A 70 -4.30 5.62 23.88
CA GLU A 70 -3.49 6.84 23.81
C GLU A 70 -4.32 8.03 23.32
N PHE A 71 -5.08 7.88 22.22
CA PHE A 71 -5.96 8.94 21.73
C PHE A 71 -7.01 9.36 22.75
N GLN A 72 -7.58 8.40 23.49
CA GLN A 72 -8.58 8.70 24.53
C GLN A 72 -7.95 9.39 25.74
N SER A 73 -6.74 8.97 26.14
CA SER A 73 -5.99 9.66 27.19
C SER A 73 -5.65 11.09 26.79
N GLN A 74 -5.29 11.33 25.52
CA GLN A 74 -5.10 12.67 24.99
C GLN A 74 -6.42 13.46 25.00
N GLY A 75 -7.52 12.86 24.55
CA GLY A 75 -8.83 13.51 24.53
C GLY A 75 -9.36 13.89 25.91
N ASP A 76 -9.02 13.12 26.94
CA ASP A 76 -9.31 13.46 28.33
C ASP A 76 -8.56 14.74 28.76
N GLN A 77 -7.27 14.86 28.41
CA GLN A 77 -6.47 16.06 28.69
C GLN A 77 -6.94 17.26 27.87
N GLU A 78 -7.27 17.08 26.60
CA GLU A 78 -7.82 18.12 25.74
C GLU A 78 -9.11 18.69 26.33
N ARG A 79 -10.00 17.83 26.83
CA ARG A 79 -11.23 18.24 27.50
C ARG A 79 -10.97 19.05 28.77
N ASP A 80 -10.04 18.61 29.60
CA ASP A 80 -9.69 19.31 30.85
C ASP A 80 -9.09 20.70 30.59
N LEU A 81 -8.41 20.86 29.45
CA LEU A 81 -7.87 22.13 28.99
C LEU A 81 -8.90 23.01 28.23
N GLY A 82 -10.13 22.53 28.03
CA GLY A 82 -11.16 23.23 27.27
C GLY A 82 -10.89 23.28 25.76
N LEU A 83 -10.08 22.35 25.23
CA LEU A 83 -9.80 22.21 23.81
C LEU A 83 -10.85 21.32 23.12
N GLU A 84 -10.93 21.44 21.79
CA GLU A 84 -11.75 20.55 20.98
C GLU A 84 -11.18 19.13 20.98
N VAL A 85 -12.02 18.13 21.28
CA VAL A 85 -11.63 16.72 21.33
C VAL A 85 -12.06 16.01 20.05
N THR A 86 -11.13 15.28 19.45
CA THR A 86 -11.42 14.48 18.25
C THR A 86 -12.39 13.32 18.53
N PRO A 87 -13.14 12.81 17.53
CA PRO A 87 -14.09 11.72 17.75
C PRO A 87 -13.48 10.42 18.31
N ILE A 88 -12.22 10.11 17.97
CA ILE A 88 -11.53 8.91 18.49
C ILE A 88 -11.08 9.13 19.94
N GLY A 89 -10.64 10.35 20.28
CA GLY A 89 -10.24 10.70 21.65
C GLY A 89 -11.41 10.90 22.61
N ASP A 90 -12.60 11.19 22.11
CA ASP A 90 -13.81 11.30 22.92
C ASP A 90 -14.42 9.92 23.21
N ARG A 91 -14.25 9.44 24.44
CA ARG A 91 -14.77 8.14 24.91
C ARG A 91 -16.29 7.99 24.73
N THR A 92 -17.04 9.10 24.69
CA THR A 92 -18.50 9.08 24.50
C THR A 92 -18.92 8.96 23.04
N LYS A 93 -18.02 9.31 22.11
CA LYS A 93 -18.24 9.25 20.66
C LYS A 93 -17.48 8.11 19.98
N PHE A 94 -16.56 7.47 20.70
CA PHE A 94 -15.79 6.35 20.21
C PHE A 94 -16.71 5.20 19.77
N GLN A 95 -16.59 4.78 18.50
CA GLN A 95 -17.46 3.77 17.92
C GLN A 95 -17.02 2.36 18.31
N SER A 96 -15.85 1.92 17.85
CA SER A 96 -15.27 0.62 18.20
C SER A 96 -13.83 0.51 17.69
N LEU A 97 -13.07 -0.44 18.24
CA LEU A 97 -11.73 -0.76 17.75
C LEU A 97 -11.77 -1.21 16.28
N ALA A 98 -12.80 -1.99 15.91
CA ALA A 98 -13.00 -2.46 14.55
C ALA A 98 -13.22 -1.30 13.58
N HIS A 99 -14.07 -0.32 13.93
CA HIS A 99 -14.29 0.85 13.08
C HIS A 99 -13.00 1.65 12.86
N THR A 100 -12.23 1.91 13.93
CA THR A 100 -10.95 2.61 13.83
C THR A 100 -9.94 1.85 12.99
N ALA A 101 -9.81 0.53 13.20
CA ALA A 101 -8.87 -0.30 12.44
C ALA A 101 -9.26 -0.40 10.97
N LEU A 102 -10.54 -0.67 10.65
CA LEU A 102 -11.02 -0.75 9.27
C LEU A 102 -10.83 0.57 8.52
N GLY A 103 -11.12 1.70 9.16
CA GLY A 103 -10.87 3.01 8.56
C GLY A 103 -9.38 3.21 8.23
N PHE A 104 -8.48 2.88 9.16
CA PHE A 104 -7.05 3.00 8.90
C PHE A 104 -6.54 2.03 7.83
N ASP A 105 -6.98 0.77 7.89
CA ASP A 105 -6.56 -0.28 6.97
C ASP A 105 -7.01 0.06 5.54
N ASP A 106 -8.27 0.45 5.36
CA ASP A 106 -8.88 0.70 4.05
C ASP A 106 -8.40 1.97 3.36
N PHE A 107 -8.16 3.04 4.13
CA PHE A 107 -7.80 4.33 3.56
C PHE A 107 -6.30 4.61 3.52
N ILE A 108 -5.48 3.82 4.25
CA ILE A 108 -4.04 4.10 4.38
C ILE A 108 -3.22 2.83 4.16
N ALA A 109 -3.45 1.79 4.96
CA ALA A 109 -2.47 0.71 5.05
C ALA A 109 -2.46 -0.21 3.81
N ILE A 110 -3.64 -0.60 3.30
CA ILE A 110 -3.73 -1.58 2.21
C ILE A 110 -3.01 -1.07 0.97
N ASP A 111 -3.31 0.14 0.51
CA ASP A 111 -2.69 0.74 -0.67
C ASP A 111 -1.16 0.81 -0.55
N LEU A 112 -0.66 1.19 0.64
CA LEU A 112 0.78 1.24 0.90
C LEU A 112 1.42 -0.14 0.78
N PHE A 113 0.86 -1.17 1.44
CA PHE A 113 1.44 -2.51 1.46
C PHE A 113 1.29 -3.25 0.13
N GLU A 114 0.17 -3.06 -0.58
CA GLU A 114 -0.02 -3.60 -1.94
C GLU A 114 1.00 -3.00 -2.91
N THR A 115 1.11 -1.67 -2.93
CA THR A 115 2.05 -0.96 -3.80
C THR A 115 3.49 -1.38 -3.48
N LEU A 116 3.85 -1.45 -2.19
CA LEU A 116 5.18 -1.87 -1.77
C LEU A 116 5.48 -3.32 -2.16
N ALA A 117 4.52 -4.23 -2.05
CA ALA A 117 4.69 -5.62 -2.46
C ALA A 117 4.89 -5.80 -3.97
N MET A 118 4.39 -4.87 -4.79
CA MET A 118 4.68 -4.86 -6.23
C MET A 118 6.15 -4.58 -6.52
N VAL A 119 6.76 -3.60 -5.85
CA VAL A 119 8.16 -3.18 -6.07
C VAL A 119 9.17 -3.95 -5.24
N VAL A 120 8.77 -4.45 -4.07
CA VAL A 120 9.58 -5.23 -3.14
C VAL A 120 8.83 -6.52 -2.85
N PRO A 121 9.03 -7.59 -3.64
CA PRO A 121 8.30 -8.84 -3.47
C PRO A 121 8.41 -9.44 -2.06
N GLY A 122 9.48 -9.14 -1.32
CA GLY A 122 9.65 -9.55 0.08
C GLY A 122 8.60 -8.96 1.05
N ALA A 123 7.88 -7.90 0.67
CA ALA A 123 6.80 -7.31 1.46
C ALA A 123 5.45 -8.04 1.28
N ARG A 124 5.32 -8.93 0.28
CA ARG A 124 4.08 -9.66 -0.02
C ARG A 124 3.47 -10.41 1.19
N PRO A 125 4.24 -11.06 2.08
CA PRO A 125 3.68 -11.68 3.27
C PRO A 125 3.00 -10.69 4.22
N MET A 126 3.50 -9.45 4.29
CA MET A 126 2.93 -8.38 5.14
C MET A 126 1.58 -7.91 4.58
N GLU A 127 1.51 -7.69 3.26
CA GLU A 127 0.26 -7.36 2.58
C GLU A 127 -0.82 -8.44 2.81
N ILE A 128 -0.45 -9.72 2.65
CA ILE A 128 -1.38 -10.84 2.87
C ILE A 128 -1.85 -10.87 4.33
N GLN A 129 -0.93 -10.73 5.29
CA GLN A 129 -1.26 -10.74 6.71
C GLN A 129 -2.18 -9.56 7.10
N LEU A 130 -1.94 -8.37 6.54
CA LEU A 130 -2.82 -7.22 6.70
C LEU A 130 -4.24 -7.53 6.24
N LYS A 131 -4.41 -8.08 5.03
CA LYS A 131 -5.74 -8.46 4.51
C LYS A 131 -6.44 -9.51 5.37
N ILE A 132 -5.68 -10.47 5.92
CA ILE A 132 -6.22 -11.46 6.87
C ILE A 132 -6.71 -10.78 8.16
N ASN A 133 -5.92 -9.84 8.71
CA ASN A 133 -6.31 -9.12 9.92
C ASN A 133 -7.52 -8.23 9.67
N ARG A 134 -7.53 -7.49 8.57
CA ARG A 134 -8.66 -6.67 8.13
C ARG A 134 -9.96 -7.47 8.09
N ALA A 135 -9.93 -8.69 7.56
CA ALA A 135 -11.10 -9.58 7.49
C ALA A 135 -11.55 -10.15 8.84
N ARG A 136 -10.73 -10.06 9.89
CA ARG A 136 -11.08 -10.49 11.25
C ARG A 136 -11.75 -9.40 12.08
N TRP A 137 -11.66 -8.14 11.67
CA TRP A 137 -12.46 -7.08 12.26
C TRP A 137 -13.93 -7.29 11.88
N HIS A 138 -14.83 -7.13 12.85
CA HIS A 138 -16.28 -7.33 12.75
C HIS A 138 -17.00 -6.14 13.35
#